data_AF-A0A1Z4J9N1-F1
#
_entry.id   AF-A0A1Z4J9N1-F1
#
_cell.length_a   1.000
_cell.length_b   1.000
_cell.length_c   1.000
_cell.angle_alpha   90.00
_cell.angle_beta   90.00
_cell.angle_gamma   90.00
#
_symmetry.space_group_name_H-M   'P 1'
#
loop_
_entity.id
_entity.type
_entity.pdbx_description
1 polymer ?
#
loop_
_entity_poly.entity_id
_entity_poly.type
_entity_poly.pdbx_seq_one_letter_code
_entity_poly.pdbx_strand_id
1 'polypeptide(L)'
;MNFGIQAVQLLPCLNSESFMRVEFREFDPFNVWIWIEFNTVPSEMEKQYVEETFSSWFFLGKLGGFNAENLQVQDVGLEVSYMPYDESIADNSMMAVMHNMSDFEYEGNWGRCWFDLGTSDAIAIDILLNSLRQLSKDFVTLDRVIVGGENEDWRVPGSGAGFVMEDNQRN
;
A
#
# COMPACT_ATOMS: atom_id res chain seq x y z
N MET A 1 29.76 10.94 59.81
CA MET A 1 30.21 9.93 58.82
C MET A 1 29.80 10.42 57.44
N ASN A 2 30.78 10.64 56.56
CA ASN A 2 30.64 10.66 55.09
C ASN A 2 29.89 9.39 54.62
N PHE A 3 29.19 9.32 53.49
CA PHE A 3 29.62 9.64 52.12
C PHE A 3 28.40 9.90 51.22
N GLY A 4 28.55 10.77 50.21
CA GLY A 4 27.66 10.83 49.05
C GLY A 4 28.08 9.86 47.94
N ILE A 5 27.16 9.55 47.01
CA ILE A 5 27.36 8.95 45.68
C ILE A 5 26.15 9.43 44.85
N GLN A 6 26.31 10.40 43.95
CA GLN A 6 26.68 10.29 42.52
C GLN A 6 25.63 9.62 41.62
N ALA A 7 25.54 10.21 40.42
CA ALA A 7 24.55 10.00 39.37
C ALA A 7 24.45 8.56 38.88
N VAL A 8 23.23 8.20 38.48
CA VAL A 8 22.99 7.13 37.51
C VAL A 8 22.34 7.77 36.28
N GLN A 9 23.18 8.11 35.30
CA GLN A 9 22.76 8.17 33.90
C GLN A 9 22.42 6.74 33.46
N LEU A 10 21.14 6.48 33.23
CA LEU A 10 20.60 5.40 32.40
C LEU A 10 19.30 5.99 31.86
N LEU A 11 18.93 6.10 30.59
CA LEU A 11 19.37 5.72 29.25
C LEU A 11 18.46 6.58 28.32
N PRO A 12 18.72 6.77 27.01
CA PRO A 12 17.83 7.55 26.15
C PRO A 12 16.44 6.93 26.14
N CYS A 13 15.45 7.73 26.53
CA CYS A 13 14.04 7.39 26.40
C CYS A 13 13.69 7.34 24.91
N LEU A 14 12.99 6.26 24.53
CA LEU A 14 12.33 5.99 23.25
C LEU A 14 13.27 5.57 22.10
N ASN A 15 13.49 4.26 21.96
CA ASN A 15 13.24 3.66 20.65
C ASN A 15 11.83 4.11 20.27
N SER A 16 11.69 5.07 19.36
CA SER A 16 10.42 5.22 18.67
C SER A 16 10.19 3.88 18.00
N GLU A 17 9.17 3.13 18.39
CA GLU A 17 8.63 2.14 17.45
C GLU A 17 8.28 2.95 16.20
N SER A 18 9.06 2.77 15.14
CA SER A 18 8.84 3.43 13.87
C SER A 18 7.61 2.79 13.27
N PHE A 19 6.46 3.37 13.58
CA PHE A 19 5.21 2.97 12.95
C PHE A 19 5.25 3.37 11.48
N MET A 20 4.97 2.41 10.59
CA MET A 20 4.77 2.65 9.17
C MET A 20 3.76 3.79 8.98
N ARG A 21 4.20 4.91 8.41
CA ARG A 21 3.35 6.07 8.12
C ARG A 21 2.58 5.85 6.83
N VAL A 22 1.33 6.33 6.78
CA VAL A 22 0.50 6.26 5.57
C VAL A 22 0.17 7.67 5.13
N GLU A 23 0.42 7.96 3.86
CA GLU A 23 0.10 9.24 3.21
C GLU A 23 -0.80 8.99 1.99
N PHE A 24 -1.82 9.82 1.84
CA PHE A 24 -2.63 9.85 0.62
C PHE A 24 -2.31 11.14 -0.15
N ARG A 25 -2.14 11.02 -1.47
CA ARG A 25 -1.94 12.14 -2.40
C ARG A 25 -3.08 12.18 -3.43
N GLU A 26 -2.87 12.82 -4.59
CA GLU A 26 -3.85 12.80 -5.67
C GLU A 26 -4.20 11.36 -6.07
N PHE A 27 -5.45 10.97 -5.85
CA PHE A 27 -5.91 9.61 -6.06
C PHE A 27 -6.85 9.55 -7.26
N ASP A 28 -6.48 8.76 -8.27
CA ASP A 28 -7.30 8.37 -9.40
C ASP A 28 -7.36 6.84 -9.46
N PRO A 29 -8.51 6.19 -9.19
CA PRO A 29 -8.60 4.72 -9.10
C PRO A 29 -8.17 4.01 -10.40
N PHE A 30 -8.22 4.67 -11.55
CA PHE A 30 -7.78 4.10 -12.83
C PHE A 30 -6.27 4.30 -13.09
N ASN A 31 -5.59 5.05 -12.23
CA ASN A 31 -4.20 5.42 -12.36
C ASN A 31 -3.57 5.68 -10.99
N VAL A 32 -3.45 4.63 -10.17
CA VAL A 32 -2.89 4.73 -8.81
C VAL A 32 -1.44 4.25 -8.80
N TRP A 33 -0.54 5.13 -8.37
CA TRP A 33 0.79 4.71 -7.93
C TRP A 33 0.78 4.47 -6.42
N ILE A 34 1.32 3.33 -5.99
CA ILE A 34 1.57 3.05 -4.57
C ILE A 34 3.07 2.97 -4.37
N TRP A 35 3.56 3.73 -3.40
CA TRP A 35 4.98 3.86 -3.08
C TRP A 35 5.26 3.31 -1.69
N ILE A 36 6.40 2.66 -1.54
CA ILE A 36 6.85 2.03 -0.30
C ILE A 36 8.26 2.50 -0.02
N GLU A 37 8.44 3.13 1.14
CA GLU A 37 9.74 3.51 1.67
C GLU A 37 10.18 2.47 2.70
N PHE A 38 11.29 1.82 2.41
CA PHE A 38 11.94 0.88 3.31
C PHE A 38 12.90 1.63 4.23
N ASN A 39 13.11 1.13 5.44
CA ASN A 39 14.07 1.74 6.38
C ASN A 39 15.52 1.66 5.87
N THR A 40 15.80 0.69 5.00
CA THR A 40 17.08 0.45 4.33
C THR A 40 16.81 -0.13 2.93
N VAL A 41 17.85 -0.26 2.09
CA VAL A 41 17.71 -0.92 0.78
C VAL A 41 17.24 -2.37 0.99
N PRO A 42 16.07 -2.78 0.45
CA PRO A 42 15.54 -4.11 0.70
C PRO A 42 16.35 -5.18 -0.02
N SER A 43 16.52 -6.32 0.65
CA SER A 43 17.03 -7.55 0.06
C SER A 43 16.02 -8.19 -0.90
N GLU A 44 16.48 -9.10 -1.76
CA GLU A 44 15.60 -9.80 -2.71
C GLU A 44 14.47 -10.58 -2.03
N MET A 45 14.73 -11.14 -0.84
CA MET A 45 13.69 -11.83 -0.06
C MET A 45 12.63 -10.86 0.48
N GLU A 46 13.04 -9.69 0.96
CA GLU A 46 12.11 -8.66 1.42
C GLU A 46 11.26 -8.10 0.29
N LYS A 47 11.85 -7.90 -0.89
CA LYS A 47 11.12 -7.55 -2.13
C LYS A 47 10.07 -8.59 -2.47
N GLN A 48 10.45 -9.88 -2.44
CA GLN A 48 9.52 -10.97 -2.70
C GLN A 48 8.32 -10.95 -1.74
N TYR A 49 8.52 -10.71 -0.44
CA TYR A 49 7.41 -10.62 0.51
C TYR A 49 6.44 -9.47 0.19
N VAL A 50 6.97 -8.31 -0.22
CA VAL A 50 6.15 -7.18 -0.66
C VAL A 50 5.39 -7.52 -1.94
N GLU A 51 6.08 -8.02 -2.96
CA GLU A 51 5.50 -8.38 -4.25
C GLU A 51 4.41 -9.44 -4.13
N GLU A 52 4.63 -10.47 -3.31
CA GLU A 52 3.62 -11.51 -3.05
C GLU A 52 2.39 -10.95 -2.33
N THR A 53 2.59 -10.01 -1.41
CA THR A 53 1.49 -9.33 -0.71
C THR A 53 0.61 -8.55 -1.70
N PHE A 54 1.23 -7.74 -2.55
CA PHE A 54 0.49 -6.97 -3.56
C PHE A 54 -0.13 -7.84 -4.64
N SER A 55 0.58 -8.87 -5.11
CA SER A 55 0.06 -9.80 -6.12
C SER A 55 -1.14 -10.57 -5.60
N SER A 56 -1.12 -11.00 -4.34
CA SER A 56 -2.25 -11.68 -3.68
C SER A 56 -3.43 -10.75 -3.51
N TRP A 57 -3.19 -9.53 -3.01
CA TRP A 57 -4.21 -8.51 -2.87
C TRP A 57 -4.86 -8.15 -4.21
N PHE A 58 -4.05 -7.87 -5.24
CA PHE A 58 -4.54 -7.58 -6.58
C PHE A 58 -5.34 -8.74 -7.17
N PHE A 59 -4.89 -9.98 -6.99
CA PHE A 59 -5.60 -11.15 -7.48
C PHE A 59 -7.00 -11.29 -6.87
N LEU A 60 -7.13 -11.08 -5.55
CA LEU A 60 -8.45 -11.04 -4.90
C LEU A 60 -9.33 -9.90 -5.44
N GLY A 61 -8.75 -8.72 -5.65
CA GLY A 61 -9.46 -7.58 -6.25
C GLY A 61 -9.91 -7.83 -7.69
N LYS A 62 -9.10 -8.53 -8.50
CA LYS A 62 -9.44 -8.90 -9.87
C LYS A 62 -10.61 -9.89 -9.94
N LEU A 63 -10.82 -10.66 -8.87
CA LEU A 63 -11.95 -11.59 -8.72
C LEU A 63 -13.19 -10.94 -8.09
N GLY A 64 -13.17 -9.65 -7.78
CA GLY A 64 -14.29 -8.97 -7.13
C GLY A 64 -14.36 -9.12 -5.61
N GLY A 65 -13.27 -9.58 -4.97
CA GLY A 65 -13.24 -9.88 -3.53
C GLY A 65 -13.38 -8.67 -2.62
N PHE A 66 -13.26 -7.45 -3.15
CA PHE A 66 -13.40 -6.20 -2.41
C PHE A 66 -14.67 -5.44 -2.81
N ASN A 67 -15.77 -6.16 -2.95
CA ASN A 67 -17.09 -5.61 -3.28
C ASN A 67 -17.85 -5.21 -2.01
N ALA A 68 -17.98 -3.90 -1.78
CA ALA A 68 -18.71 -3.33 -0.66
C ALA A 68 -20.23 -3.57 -0.75
N GLU A 69 -20.78 -3.80 -1.95
CA GLU A 69 -22.21 -4.11 -2.12
C GLU A 69 -22.58 -5.51 -1.60
N ASN A 70 -21.60 -6.40 -1.41
CA ASN A 70 -21.82 -7.78 -0.96
C ASN A 70 -21.03 -8.15 0.32
N LEU A 71 -20.98 -7.24 1.30
CA LEU A 71 -20.31 -7.45 2.60
C LEU A 71 -21.23 -8.04 3.68
N GLN A 72 -22.08 -9.01 3.31
CA GLN A 72 -23.12 -9.55 4.21
C GLN A 72 -22.58 -10.00 5.59
N VAL A 73 -21.43 -10.69 5.60
CA VAL A 73 -20.79 -11.18 6.85
C VAL A 73 -20.26 -10.03 7.71
N GLN A 74 -19.84 -8.92 7.11
CA GLN A 74 -19.46 -7.73 7.86
C GLN A 74 -20.70 -7.03 8.43
N ASP A 75 -21.78 -6.95 7.64
CA ASP A 75 -23.01 -6.24 7.98
C ASP A 75 -23.78 -6.89 9.14
N VAL A 76 -23.71 -8.21 9.28
CA VAL A 76 -24.32 -8.92 10.44
C VAL A 76 -23.60 -8.61 11.76
N GLY A 77 -22.35 -8.15 11.70
CA GLY A 77 -21.56 -7.78 12.87
C GLY A 77 -21.22 -8.96 13.77
N LEU A 78 -21.72 -8.95 15.02
CA LEU A 78 -21.34 -9.94 16.04
C LEU A 78 -22.11 -11.27 15.93
N GLU A 79 -23.25 -11.29 15.23
CA GLU A 79 -24.15 -12.45 15.15
C GLU A 79 -23.90 -13.31 13.90
N VAL A 80 -22.63 -13.59 13.60
CA VAL A 80 -22.23 -14.41 12.43
C VAL A 80 -22.69 -15.87 12.55
N SER A 81 -22.87 -16.37 13.78
CA SER A 81 -23.23 -17.77 14.00
C SER A 81 -24.58 -18.12 13.39
N TYR A 82 -24.59 -19.09 12.48
CA TYR A 82 -25.78 -19.54 11.73
C TYR A 82 -26.43 -18.44 10.88
N MET A 83 -25.67 -17.39 10.51
CA MET A 83 -26.15 -16.38 9.57
C MET A 83 -26.53 -17.05 8.24
N PRO A 84 -27.75 -16.84 7.72
CA PRO A 84 -28.07 -17.20 6.36
C PRO A 84 -27.34 -16.25 5.40
N TYR A 85 -26.57 -16.80 4.47
CA TYR A 85 -26.00 -16.02 3.36
C TYR A 85 -27.03 -15.92 2.24
N ASP A 86 -27.31 -14.71 1.79
CA ASP A 86 -28.30 -14.46 0.74
C ASP A 86 -27.64 -14.52 -0.64
N GLU A 87 -27.81 -15.64 -1.32
CA GLU A 87 -27.33 -15.86 -2.69
C GLU A 87 -27.94 -14.88 -3.69
N SER A 88 -29.18 -14.41 -3.45
CA SER A 88 -29.81 -13.45 -4.34
C SER A 88 -29.19 -12.05 -4.21
N ILE A 89 -28.75 -11.66 -3.02
CA ILE A 89 -27.97 -10.43 -2.84
C ILE A 89 -26.61 -10.59 -3.54
N ALA A 90 -25.95 -11.73 -3.37
CA ALA A 90 -24.66 -11.99 -4.00
C ALA A 90 -24.73 -11.95 -5.54
N ASP A 91 -25.74 -12.58 -6.14
CA ASP A 91 -25.94 -12.62 -7.60
C ASP A 91 -26.34 -11.26 -8.20
N ASN A 92 -27.05 -10.42 -7.44
CA ASN A 92 -27.52 -9.12 -7.91
C ASN A 92 -26.54 -7.97 -7.65
N SER A 93 -25.51 -8.19 -6.83
CA SER A 93 -24.49 -7.17 -6.53
C SER A 93 -23.64 -6.89 -7.77
N MET A 94 -23.38 -5.61 -8.06
CA MET A 94 -22.50 -5.27 -9.18
C MET A 94 -21.06 -5.66 -8.84
N MET A 95 -20.36 -6.26 -9.80
CA MET A 95 -18.99 -6.71 -9.57
C MET A 95 -18.03 -5.51 -9.50
N ALA A 96 -17.28 -5.42 -8.40
CA ALA A 96 -16.27 -4.40 -8.15
C ALA A 96 -14.86 -4.99 -8.39
N VAL A 97 -14.26 -4.77 -9.56
CA VAL A 97 -13.03 -5.47 -9.98
C VAL A 97 -11.85 -4.53 -10.21
N MET A 98 -10.65 -5.02 -9.91
CA MET A 98 -9.39 -4.43 -10.38
C MET A 98 -9.05 -4.93 -11.78
N HIS A 99 -8.45 -4.06 -12.60
CA HIS A 99 -8.16 -4.39 -14.00
C HIS A 99 -6.70 -4.80 -14.21
N ASN A 100 -5.76 -3.94 -13.81
CA ASN A 100 -4.34 -4.06 -14.17
C ASN A 100 -3.40 -3.69 -13.02
N MET A 101 -2.19 -4.23 -13.11
CA MET A 101 -1.05 -3.99 -12.22
C MET A 101 0.23 -4.03 -13.06
N SER A 102 1.19 -3.15 -12.78
CA SER A 102 2.54 -3.21 -13.40
C SER A 102 3.48 -4.15 -12.64
N ASP A 103 4.66 -4.39 -13.18
CA ASP A 103 5.74 -4.96 -12.39
C ASP A 103 6.15 -3.99 -11.27
N PHE A 104 6.74 -4.51 -10.19
CA PHE A 104 7.35 -3.70 -9.14
C PHE A 104 8.65 -3.07 -9.63
N GLU A 105 8.84 -1.81 -9.31
CA GLU A 105 10.08 -1.07 -9.56
C GLU A 105 10.73 -0.74 -8.22
N TYR A 106 12.07 -0.73 -8.18
CA TYR A 106 12.84 -0.34 -7.00
C TYR A 106 13.95 0.65 -7.34
N GLU A 107 14.13 1.66 -6.49
CA GLU A 107 15.23 2.63 -6.55
C GLU A 107 15.72 2.97 -5.14
N GLY A 108 16.93 2.53 -4.80
CA GLY A 108 17.47 2.73 -3.44
C GLY A 108 16.61 2.03 -2.38
N ASN A 109 16.11 2.79 -1.41
CA ASN A 109 15.19 2.32 -0.38
C ASN A 109 13.70 2.53 -0.75
N TRP A 110 13.41 2.78 -2.03
CA TRP A 110 12.03 2.91 -2.52
C TRP A 110 11.63 1.70 -3.36
N GLY A 111 10.37 1.30 -3.20
CA GLY A 111 9.63 0.45 -4.13
C GLY A 111 8.37 1.17 -4.60
N ARG A 112 7.91 0.87 -5.81
CA ARG A 112 6.61 1.34 -6.31
C ARG A 112 5.98 0.35 -7.27
N CYS A 113 4.65 0.43 -7.38
CA CYS A 113 3.89 -0.30 -8.37
C CYS A 113 2.67 0.52 -8.80
N TRP A 114 2.30 0.40 -10.06
CA TRP A 114 1.12 1.05 -10.63
C TRP A 114 -0.07 0.10 -10.69
N PHE A 115 -1.25 0.63 -10.44
CA PHE A 115 -2.51 -0.11 -10.43
C PHE A 115 -3.63 0.65 -11.16
N ASP A 116 -4.44 -0.11 -11.89
CA ASP A 116 -5.81 0.25 -12.27
C ASP A 116 -6.76 -0.56 -11.38
N LEU A 117 -7.27 0.10 -10.34
CA LEU A 117 -8.17 -0.49 -9.35
C LEU A 117 -9.59 -0.71 -9.91
N GLY A 118 -9.87 -0.20 -11.11
CA GLY A 118 -11.16 -0.35 -11.77
C GLY A 118 -12.32 0.14 -10.92
N THR A 119 -13.26 -0.77 -10.66
CA THR A 119 -14.45 -0.50 -9.85
C THR A 119 -14.33 -1.04 -8.42
N SER A 120 -13.16 -1.52 -8.00
CA SER A 120 -12.93 -2.01 -6.64
C SER A 120 -13.23 -0.94 -5.58
N ASP A 121 -13.88 -1.34 -4.49
CA ASP A 121 -14.24 -0.41 -3.42
C ASP A 121 -13.06 -0.07 -2.49
N ALA A 122 -13.20 1.01 -1.73
CA ALA A 122 -12.17 1.54 -0.83
C ALA A 122 -11.70 0.53 0.24
N ILE A 123 -12.51 -0.47 0.58
CA ILE A 123 -12.13 -1.57 1.50
C ILE A 123 -10.87 -2.30 1.03
N ALA A 124 -10.62 -2.34 -0.29
CA ALA A 124 -9.40 -2.89 -0.84
C ALA A 124 -8.15 -2.20 -0.28
N ILE A 125 -8.18 -0.87 -0.17
CA ILE A 125 -7.04 -0.08 0.32
C ILE A 125 -6.83 -0.29 1.81
N ASP A 126 -7.90 -0.36 2.61
CA ASP A 126 -7.80 -0.67 4.04
C ASP A 126 -7.17 -2.04 4.27
N ILE A 127 -7.61 -3.06 3.52
CA ILE A 127 -7.06 -4.43 3.61
C ILE A 127 -5.57 -4.43 3.24
N LEU A 128 -5.18 -3.73 2.18
CA LEU A 128 -3.77 -3.61 1.79
C LEU A 128 -2.94 -2.93 2.89
N LEU A 129 -3.36 -1.77 3.38
CA LEU A 129 -2.64 -1.02 4.41
C LEU A 129 -2.50 -1.82 5.72
N ASN A 130 -3.53 -2.55 6.12
CA ASN A 130 -3.47 -3.43 7.28
C ASN A 130 -2.49 -4.60 7.06
N SER A 131 -2.48 -5.17 5.86
CA SER A 131 -1.53 -6.23 5.49
C SER A 131 -0.10 -5.71 5.51
N LEU A 132 0.15 -4.53 4.94
CA LEU A 132 1.48 -3.89 4.94
C LEU A 132 1.94 -3.50 6.34
N ARG A 133 1.03 -3.08 7.23
CA ARG A 133 1.38 -2.85 8.65
C ARG A 133 1.86 -4.11 9.34
N GLN A 134 1.24 -5.26 9.06
CA GLN A 134 1.67 -6.52 9.66
C GLN A 134 2.96 -7.04 9.00
N LEU A 135 3.06 -6.95 7.67
CA LEU A 135 4.28 -7.21 6.93
C LEU A 135 5.45 -6.42 7.50
N SER A 136 5.19 -5.15 7.82
CA SER A 136 6.19 -4.22 8.35
C SER A 136 6.80 -4.65 9.68
N LYS A 137 6.03 -5.38 10.49
CA LYS A 137 6.44 -5.84 11.81
C LYS A 137 7.24 -7.13 11.75
N ASP A 138 6.84 -8.02 10.85
CA ASP A 138 7.28 -9.41 10.90
C ASP A 138 8.34 -9.76 9.85
N PHE A 139 8.37 -9.05 8.72
CA PHE A 139 9.17 -9.46 7.55
C PHE A 139 10.13 -8.39 7.03
N VAL A 140 9.70 -7.13 6.94
CA VAL A 140 10.52 -6.04 6.38
C VAL A 140 10.11 -4.70 6.97
N THR A 141 11.03 -3.88 7.49
CA THR A 141 10.63 -2.60 8.10
C THR A 141 10.30 -1.54 7.04
N LEU A 142 9.05 -1.07 7.05
CA LEU A 142 8.56 0.00 6.18
C LEU A 142 8.42 1.29 6.98
N ASP A 143 9.03 2.37 6.51
CA ASP A 143 8.95 3.69 7.14
C ASP A 143 7.69 4.44 6.69
N ARG A 144 7.31 4.29 5.41
CA ARG A 144 6.21 5.03 4.80
C ARG A 144 5.57 4.27 3.63
N VAL A 145 4.27 4.43 3.48
CA VAL A 145 3.49 4.05 2.30
C VAL A 145 2.74 5.28 1.79
N ILE A 146 2.84 5.55 0.50
CA ILE A 146 2.14 6.65 -0.17
C ILE A 146 1.15 6.06 -1.18
N VAL A 147 -0.11 6.47 -1.11
CA VAL A 147 -1.17 6.03 -2.03
C VAL A 147 -1.58 7.22 -2.91
N GLY A 148 -1.37 7.07 -4.22
CA GLY A 148 -1.63 8.10 -5.22
C GLY A 148 -0.48 9.10 -5.40
N GLY A 149 -0.68 10.02 -6.34
CA GLY A 149 0.21 11.12 -6.68
C GLY A 149 1.57 10.67 -7.25
N GLU A 150 2.42 11.65 -7.49
CA GLU A 150 3.84 11.42 -7.78
C GLU A 150 4.65 11.51 -6.49
N ASN A 151 5.69 10.69 -6.36
CA ASN A 151 6.70 10.89 -5.32
C ASN A 151 7.74 11.92 -5.82
N GLU A 152 7.99 12.96 -5.03
CA GLU A 152 8.96 14.00 -5.38
C GLU A 152 10.39 13.45 -5.38
N ASP A 153 10.67 12.51 -4.48
CA ASP A 153 11.97 11.85 -4.32
C ASP A 153 12.27 10.90 -5.49
N TRP A 154 11.22 10.36 -6.12
CA TRP A 154 11.33 9.45 -7.26
C TRP A 154 10.16 9.59 -8.23
N ARG A 155 10.34 10.34 -9.31
CA ARG A 155 9.24 10.65 -10.24
C ARG A 155 8.87 9.48 -11.15
N VAL A 156 7.62 9.45 -11.59
CA VAL A 156 7.09 8.48 -12.56
C VAL A 156 7.71 8.73 -13.95
N PRO A 157 8.00 7.70 -14.78
CA PRO A 157 8.53 7.90 -16.12
C PRO A 157 7.60 8.78 -16.97
N GLY A 158 8.14 9.79 -17.66
CA GLY A 158 7.36 10.71 -18.51
C GLY A 158 6.83 11.99 -17.84
N SER A 159 7.00 12.14 -16.53
CA SER A 159 6.67 13.37 -15.76
C SER A 159 7.71 14.50 -15.90
N GLY A 160 8.74 14.31 -16.73
CA GLY A 160 9.81 15.27 -16.98
C GLY A 160 9.39 16.37 -17.97
N ALA A 161 9.51 17.61 -17.53
CA ALA A 161 9.25 18.81 -18.32
C ALA A 161 10.01 18.86 -19.66
N GLY A 162 9.29 19.21 -20.73
CA GLY A 162 9.86 19.77 -21.96
C GLY A 162 10.17 18.76 -23.05
N PHE A 163 9.14 18.32 -23.80
CA PHE A 163 9.34 18.05 -25.22
C PHE A 163 9.79 19.35 -25.90
N VAL A 164 11.10 19.56 -25.99
CA VAL A 164 11.66 20.51 -26.96
C VAL A 164 11.45 19.86 -28.33
N MET A 165 10.41 20.30 -29.03
CA MET A 165 10.34 20.13 -30.47
C MET A 165 11.52 20.93 -31.04
N GLU A 166 12.61 20.26 -31.41
CA GLU A 166 13.58 20.84 -32.32
C GLU A 166 12.88 21.03 -33.67
N ASP A 167 12.44 22.26 -33.93
CA ASP A 167 12.06 22.74 -35.26
C ASP A 167 13.27 22.59 -36.19
N ASN A 168 13.39 21.42 -36.81
CA ASN A 168 14.36 21.20 -37.87
C ASN A 168 13.75 21.68 -39.20
N GLN A 169 13.68 23.01 -39.35
CA GLN A 169 13.62 23.64 -40.66
C GLN A 169 14.91 23.34 -41.41
N ARG A 170 14.94 22.27 -42.20
CA ARG A 170 15.77 22.13 -43.41
C ARG A 170 15.11 21.23 -44.44
N ASN A 171 14.33 21.84 -45.34
CA ASN A 171 14.65 21.93 -46.77
C ASN A 171 13.59 22.75 -47.50
#